data_AF-A0A315EZ33-F1
#
_entry.id   AF-A0A315EZ33-F1
#
_cell.length_a   1.000
_cell.length_b   1.000
_cell.length_c   1.000
_cell.angle_alpha   90.00
_cell.angle_beta   90.00
_cell.angle_gamma   90.00
#
_symmetry.space_group_name_H-M   'P 1'
#
loop_
_entity.id
_entity.type
_entity.pdbx_description
1 polymer ?
#
loop_
_entity_poly.entity_id
_entity_poly.type
_entity_poly.pdbx_seq_one_letter_code
_entity_poly.pdbx_strand_id
1 'polypeptide(L)'
;MWRYNMTNHQQTIVEKVDESAEIRLNVSIHAGCLEDLHVQTASQEVRLGVEPAVLKSIAETGVALTVWQRGVRNDWQAWLTQLPSQTLPCCRLQVCLDEAIPALQDACDASGMPHGQPRNDFVADIAKLVGIFLSQAACDKVQLRLDVITDNACKKWHRDCTPLRMVCTYRGPGTMWVPSDLSRQTLEKSEDEVPWASTMKTGDVAFFKGCGWPGQAHEGGVVHRSPSITGQGIARLVLVLDAARESMTRSTS
;
A
#
# COMPACT_ATOMS: atom_id res chain seq x y z
N MET A 1 -41.28 -19.08 46.22
CA MET A 1 -40.44 -17.93 45.87
C MET A 1 -39.08 -18.46 45.42
N TRP A 2 -38.94 -18.74 44.12
CA TRP A 2 -37.70 -19.23 43.52
C TRP A 2 -37.27 -18.19 42.48
N ARG A 3 -36.05 -17.66 42.66
CA ARG A 3 -35.42 -16.68 41.78
C ARG A 3 -35.05 -17.36 40.47
N TYR A 4 -35.53 -16.85 39.34
CA TYR A 4 -35.09 -17.26 38.01
C TYR A 4 -33.77 -16.54 37.71
N ASN A 5 -32.70 -17.29 37.49
CA ASN A 5 -31.37 -16.77 37.21
C ASN A 5 -31.26 -16.59 35.68
N MET A 6 -31.21 -15.34 35.19
CA MET A 6 -30.96 -15.06 33.77
C MET A 6 -29.51 -15.39 33.45
N THR A 7 -29.30 -16.42 32.62
CA THR A 7 -27.98 -16.71 32.04
C THR A 7 -28.00 -16.23 30.60
N ASN A 8 -27.13 -15.27 30.26
CA ASN A 8 -26.84 -14.90 28.88
C ASN A 8 -26.33 -16.14 28.13
N HIS A 9 -27.04 -16.57 27.10
CA HIS A 9 -26.53 -17.59 26.18
C HIS A 9 -25.92 -16.89 24.96
N GLN A 10 -24.59 -16.83 24.91
CA GLN A 10 -23.89 -16.64 23.64
C GLN A 10 -24.01 -17.95 22.85
N GLN A 11 -24.62 -17.90 21.67
CA GLN A 11 -24.59 -19.00 20.71
C GLN A 11 -23.70 -18.59 19.54
N THR A 12 -22.65 -19.37 19.29
CA THR A 12 -21.82 -19.23 18.08
C THR A 12 -22.45 -20.08 16.99
N ILE A 13 -22.92 -19.45 15.90
CA ILE A 13 -23.35 -20.15 14.70
C ILE A 13 -22.18 -20.10 13.71
N VAL A 14 -21.63 -21.27 13.37
CA VAL A 14 -20.59 -21.40 12.35
C VAL A 14 -21.25 -21.94 11.09
N GLU A 15 -21.45 -21.09 10.08
CA GLU A 15 -21.78 -21.55 8.72
C GLU A 15 -20.51 -21.59 7.89
N LYS A 16 -20.17 -22.79 7.39
CA LYS A 16 -19.15 -22.97 6.35
C LYS A 16 -19.76 -22.61 5.00
N VAL A 17 -19.24 -21.57 4.35
CA VAL A 17 -19.68 -21.17 3.00
C VAL A 17 -18.71 -21.67 1.91
N ASP A 18 -17.46 -22.02 2.26
CA ASP A 18 -16.48 -22.66 1.37
C ASP A 18 -15.34 -23.30 2.18
N GLU A 19 -14.66 -24.33 1.65
CA GLU A 19 -13.63 -25.13 2.34
C GLU A 19 -12.35 -24.34 2.72
N SER A 20 -12.22 -23.07 2.32
CA SER A 20 -11.02 -22.25 2.53
C SER A 20 -11.21 -20.97 3.35
N ALA A 21 -12.42 -20.69 3.86
CA ALA A 21 -12.66 -19.54 4.75
C ALA A 21 -13.70 -19.84 5.84
N GLU A 22 -13.30 -19.83 7.11
CA GLU A 22 -14.24 -19.76 8.24
C GLU A 22 -14.73 -18.32 8.39
N ILE A 23 -15.99 -18.06 8.04
CA ILE A 23 -16.67 -16.83 8.46
C ILE A 23 -17.28 -17.11 9.85
N ARG A 24 -16.75 -16.47 10.90
CA ARG A 24 -17.35 -16.53 12.24
C ARG A 24 -18.34 -15.38 12.42
N LEU A 25 -19.63 -15.70 12.32
CA LEU A 25 -20.69 -14.76 12.66
C LEU A 25 -20.98 -14.85 14.16
N ASN A 26 -20.61 -13.82 14.92
CA ASN A 26 -21.04 -13.69 16.31
C ASN A 26 -22.38 -12.97 16.36
N VAL A 27 -23.46 -13.73 16.44
CA VAL A 27 -24.82 -13.19 16.63
C VAL A 27 -25.11 -13.15 18.13
N SER A 28 -25.16 -11.95 18.71
CA SER A 28 -25.66 -11.77 20.09
C SER A 28 -27.15 -11.46 20.03
N ILE A 29 -27.99 -12.43 20.40
CA ILE A 29 -29.43 -12.23 20.47
C ILE A 29 -29.77 -11.68 21.86
N HIS A 30 -29.99 -10.38 21.98
CA HIS A 30 -30.61 -9.81 23.17
C HIS A 30 -32.13 -9.92 23.04
N ALA A 31 -32.79 -10.41 24.09
CA ALA A 31 -34.24 -10.50 24.13
C ALA A 31 -34.86 -9.10 23.94
N GLY A 32 -35.37 -8.81 22.74
CA GLY A 32 -36.33 -7.73 22.50
C GLY A 32 -35.95 -6.61 21.53
N CYS A 33 -34.78 -6.61 20.88
CA CYS A 33 -34.49 -5.63 19.82
C CYS A 33 -33.51 -6.21 18.79
N LEU A 34 -33.90 -6.20 17.51
CA LEU A 34 -33.01 -6.48 16.38
C LEU A 34 -32.17 -5.23 16.12
N GLU A 35 -31.18 -4.95 16.97
CA GLU A 35 -30.19 -3.91 16.70
C GLU A 35 -28.78 -4.52 16.70
N ASP A 36 -28.05 -4.18 15.64
CA ASP A 36 -26.63 -4.36 15.38
C ASP A 36 -26.09 -5.78 15.11
N LEU A 37 -26.23 -6.23 13.86
CA LEU A 37 -25.27 -7.16 13.25
C LEU A 37 -23.88 -6.49 13.20
N HIS A 38 -23.07 -6.71 14.23
CA HIS A 38 -21.64 -6.43 14.16
C HIS A 38 -20.97 -7.50 13.29
N VAL A 39 -20.85 -7.22 11.99
CA VAL A 39 -19.93 -7.97 11.13
C VAL A 39 -18.52 -7.67 11.64
N GLN A 40 -17.92 -8.60 12.39
CA GLN A 40 -16.49 -8.56 12.66
C GLN A 40 -15.79 -8.70 11.31
N THR A 41 -15.37 -7.58 10.71
CA THR A 41 -14.47 -7.57 9.57
C THR A 41 -13.24 -8.36 9.97
N ALA A 42 -12.99 -9.48 9.29
CA ALA A 42 -11.78 -10.27 9.49
C ALA A 42 -10.57 -9.33 9.47
N SER A 43 -9.73 -9.40 10.49
CA SER A 43 -8.50 -8.62 10.60
C SER A 43 -7.69 -8.83 9.33
N GLN A 44 -7.47 -7.77 8.55
CA GLN A 44 -6.60 -7.86 7.38
C GLN A 44 -5.16 -8.05 7.85
N GLU A 45 -4.52 -9.08 7.32
CA GLU A 45 -3.18 -9.50 7.72
C GLU A 45 -2.10 -8.73 6.96
N VAL A 46 -0.95 -8.60 7.63
CA VAL A 46 0.27 -8.01 7.09
C VAL A 46 1.34 -9.09 6.99
N ARG A 47 2.03 -9.17 5.84
CA ARG A 47 3.17 -10.06 5.64
C ARG A 47 4.45 -9.26 5.48
N LEU A 48 5.43 -9.52 6.31
CA LEU A 48 6.76 -8.90 6.25
C LEU A 48 7.79 -9.98 5.91
N GLY A 49 8.75 -9.66 5.05
CA GLY A 49 9.80 -10.62 4.68
C GLY A 49 11.00 -9.94 4.04
N VAL A 50 12.17 -10.57 4.14
CA VAL A 50 13.43 -10.04 3.58
C VAL A 50 13.67 -10.46 2.12
N GLU A 51 12.90 -11.44 1.64
CA GLU A 51 12.94 -11.93 0.27
C GLU A 51 11.80 -11.34 -0.57
N PRO A 52 12.01 -11.06 -1.87
CA PRO A 52 10.98 -10.50 -2.74
C PRO A 52 9.75 -11.42 -2.89
N ALA A 53 9.91 -12.72 -2.61
CA ALA A 53 8.82 -13.70 -2.64
C ALA A 53 7.65 -13.34 -1.70
N VAL A 54 7.88 -12.57 -0.62
CA VAL A 54 6.82 -12.11 0.28
C VAL A 54 5.74 -11.27 -0.42
N LEU A 55 6.11 -10.59 -1.51
CA LEU A 55 5.18 -9.75 -2.26
C LEU A 55 4.06 -10.58 -2.91
N LYS A 56 4.30 -11.86 -3.21
CA LYS A 56 3.31 -12.76 -3.82
C LYS A 56 2.13 -13.06 -2.90
N SER A 57 2.35 -13.01 -1.58
CA SER A 57 1.30 -13.22 -0.59
C SER A 57 0.19 -12.17 -0.65
N ILE A 58 0.36 -11.08 -1.41
CA ILE A 58 -0.73 -10.13 -1.63
C ILE A 58 -1.91 -10.77 -2.38
N ALA A 59 -1.70 -11.85 -3.14
CA ALA A 59 -2.80 -12.57 -3.78
C ALA A 59 -3.66 -13.37 -2.77
N GLU A 60 -3.13 -13.68 -1.59
CA GLU A 60 -3.83 -14.48 -0.57
C GLU A 60 -5.05 -13.71 -0.02
N THR A 61 -6.14 -14.45 0.22
CA THR A 61 -7.32 -13.94 0.91
C THR A 61 -6.93 -13.51 2.33
N GLY A 62 -7.42 -12.35 2.77
CA GLY A 62 -7.13 -11.80 4.09
C GLY A 62 -5.83 -10.99 4.20
N VAL A 63 -4.86 -11.16 3.29
CA VAL A 63 -3.64 -10.33 3.28
C VAL A 63 -3.93 -9.00 2.59
N ALA A 64 -3.74 -7.87 3.28
CA ALA A 64 -3.94 -6.53 2.70
C ALA A 64 -2.66 -5.74 2.48
N LEU A 65 -1.58 -6.10 3.18
CA LEU A 65 -0.28 -5.47 3.07
C LEU A 65 0.80 -6.55 2.98
N THR A 66 1.68 -6.44 1.99
CA THR A 66 2.96 -7.15 2.00
C THR A 66 4.09 -6.13 1.99
N VAL A 67 5.17 -6.41 2.71
CA VAL A 67 6.37 -5.56 2.73
C VAL A 67 7.61 -6.42 2.54
N TRP A 68 8.30 -6.20 1.43
CA TRP A 68 9.64 -6.69 1.18
C TRP A 68 10.67 -5.72 1.79
N GLN A 69 11.34 -6.20 2.83
CA GLN A 69 12.35 -5.49 3.61
C GLN A 69 13.74 -5.75 3.01
N ARG A 70 14.12 -4.94 2.00
CA ARG A 70 15.23 -5.24 1.08
C ARG A 70 16.65 -5.24 1.68
N GLY A 71 16.81 -5.07 2.99
CA GLY A 71 18.13 -4.97 3.64
C GLY A 71 18.89 -3.69 3.29
N VAL A 72 20.08 -3.50 3.88
CA VAL A 72 20.84 -2.25 3.81
C VAL A 72 21.45 -2.02 2.42
N ARG A 73 20.81 -1.09 1.69
CA ARG A 73 21.24 -0.17 0.63
C ARG A 73 22.49 -0.53 -0.19
N ASN A 74 22.24 -0.78 -1.48
CA ASN A 74 23.23 -0.77 -2.54
C ASN A 74 23.81 0.65 -2.75
N ASP A 75 25.03 0.77 -3.27
CA ASP A 75 25.79 2.03 -3.41
C ASP A 75 25.00 3.17 -4.08
N TRP A 76 24.12 2.84 -5.04
CA TRP A 76 23.30 3.83 -5.74
C TRP A 76 22.26 4.52 -4.83
N GLN A 77 21.81 3.89 -3.75
CA GLN A 77 20.85 4.52 -2.83
C GLN A 77 21.51 5.55 -1.90
N ALA A 78 22.79 5.30 -1.54
CA ALA A 78 23.60 6.31 -0.86
C ALA A 78 23.85 7.51 -1.78
N TRP A 79 24.19 7.24 -3.06
CA TRP A 79 24.33 8.27 -4.09
C TRP A 79 23.06 9.12 -4.27
N LEU A 80 21.87 8.51 -4.36
CA LEU A 80 20.59 9.23 -4.45
C LEU A 80 20.36 10.22 -3.28
N THR A 81 20.87 9.88 -2.08
CA THR A 81 20.72 10.73 -0.90
C THR A 81 21.56 12.00 -0.99
N GLN A 82 22.68 11.95 -1.72
CA GLN A 82 23.62 13.05 -1.90
C GLN A 82 23.21 14.03 -3.01
N LEU A 83 22.34 13.61 -3.92
CA LEU A 83 21.89 14.48 -5.02
C LEU A 83 21.09 15.70 -4.51
N PRO A 84 21.24 16.89 -5.12
CA PRO A 84 20.32 17.99 -4.91
C PRO A 84 18.88 17.55 -5.26
N SER A 85 17.89 17.91 -4.45
CA SER A 85 16.50 17.47 -4.66
C SER A 85 15.93 17.91 -6.00
N GLN A 86 16.40 19.04 -6.52
CA GLN A 86 16.01 19.58 -7.83
C GLN A 86 16.49 18.72 -9.01
N THR A 87 17.47 17.86 -8.79
CA THR A 87 17.99 16.95 -9.82
C THR A 87 17.31 15.58 -9.82
N LEU A 88 16.43 15.32 -8.84
CA LEU A 88 15.71 14.06 -8.76
C LEU A 88 14.54 14.04 -9.77
N PRO A 89 14.29 12.90 -10.44
CA PRO A 89 13.20 12.79 -11.39
C PRO A 89 11.84 12.86 -10.70
N CYS A 90 10.94 13.63 -11.29
CA CYS A 90 9.53 13.72 -10.94
C CYS A 90 8.71 13.51 -12.21
N CYS A 91 7.96 12.42 -12.28
CA CYS A 91 7.24 12.04 -13.51
C CYS A 91 5.99 11.22 -13.21
N ARG A 92 5.06 11.24 -14.17
CA ARG A 92 3.90 10.35 -14.24
C ARG A 92 3.86 9.76 -15.63
N LEU A 93 4.01 8.44 -15.70
CA LEU A 93 4.17 7.69 -16.95
C LEU A 93 3.18 6.54 -16.98
N GLN A 94 2.65 6.24 -18.15
CA GLN A 94 1.94 4.98 -18.41
C GLN A 94 2.79 4.16 -19.35
N VAL A 95 3.36 3.06 -18.87
CA VAL A 95 4.37 2.27 -19.61
C VAL A 95 4.10 0.77 -19.51
N CYS A 96 4.44 0.02 -20.55
CA CYS A 96 4.71 -1.42 -20.43
C CYS A 96 6.19 -1.68 -20.04
N LEU A 97 6.53 -2.96 -19.84
CA LEU A 97 7.83 -3.34 -19.26
C LEU A 97 9.04 -2.92 -20.12
N ASP A 98 8.94 -3.08 -21.44
CA ASP A 98 9.98 -2.72 -22.42
C ASP A 98 10.14 -1.20 -22.58
N GLU A 99 9.10 -0.43 -22.32
CA GLU A 99 9.11 1.04 -22.32
C GLU A 99 9.66 1.64 -21.01
N ALA A 100 9.73 0.87 -19.91
CA ALA A 100 10.04 1.40 -18.59
C ALA A 100 11.43 2.04 -18.50
N ILE A 101 12.47 1.34 -18.99
CA ILE A 101 13.86 1.84 -18.95
C ILE A 101 14.02 3.13 -19.76
N PRO A 102 13.69 3.19 -21.06
CA PRO A 102 13.88 4.41 -21.84
C PRO A 102 13.08 5.59 -21.27
N ALA A 103 11.81 5.38 -20.87
CA ALA A 103 11.00 6.46 -20.32
C ALA A 103 11.53 7.00 -18.97
N LEU A 104 12.13 6.12 -18.13
CA LEU A 104 12.79 6.53 -16.90
C LEU A 104 14.11 7.25 -17.16
N GLN A 105 14.86 6.83 -18.19
CA GLN A 105 16.08 7.53 -18.61
C GLN A 105 15.74 8.96 -19.06
N ASP A 106 14.71 9.13 -19.90
CA ASP A 106 14.22 10.44 -20.33
C ASP A 106 13.80 11.31 -19.15
N ALA A 107 13.10 10.74 -18.16
CA ALA A 107 12.70 11.45 -16.95
C ALA A 107 13.90 11.91 -16.11
N CYS A 108 14.95 11.08 -16.01
CA CYS A 108 16.20 11.46 -15.35
C CYS A 108 16.98 12.53 -16.13
N ASP A 109 16.98 12.49 -17.47
CA ASP A 109 17.60 13.53 -18.30
C ASP A 109 16.88 14.86 -18.13
N ALA A 110 15.55 14.85 -18.16
CA ALA A 110 14.72 16.03 -17.96
C ALA A 110 14.91 16.67 -16.58
N SER A 111 15.23 15.89 -15.54
CA SER A 111 15.55 16.42 -14.20
C SER A 111 16.99 16.87 -14.05
N GLY A 112 17.87 16.62 -15.04
CA GLY A 112 19.30 16.87 -14.90
C GLY A 112 20.01 15.92 -13.93
N MET A 113 19.44 14.73 -13.70
CA MET A 113 20.08 13.70 -12.87
C MET A 113 21.39 13.24 -13.54
N PRO A 114 22.54 13.28 -12.83
CA PRO A 114 23.82 12.92 -13.42
C PRO A 114 23.83 11.52 -14.04
N HIS A 115 24.42 11.40 -15.22
CA HIS A 115 24.67 10.10 -15.86
C HIS A 115 25.71 9.30 -15.08
N GLY A 116 25.59 7.98 -15.10
CA GLY A 116 26.56 7.06 -14.50
C GLY A 116 25.92 5.76 -14.07
N GLN A 117 26.76 4.82 -13.62
CA GLN A 117 26.30 3.51 -13.17
C GLN A 117 25.26 3.60 -12.03
N PRO A 118 25.38 4.50 -11.02
CA PRO A 118 24.35 4.63 -9.99
C PRO A 118 22.96 5.00 -10.52
N ARG A 119 22.89 5.87 -11.54
CA ARG A 119 21.63 6.20 -12.22
C ARG A 119 21.07 4.99 -12.96
N ASN A 120 21.92 4.27 -13.68
CA ASN A 120 21.51 3.07 -14.42
C ASN A 120 20.96 1.99 -13.48
N ASP A 121 21.60 1.78 -12.32
CA ASP A 121 21.17 0.81 -11.31
C ASP A 121 19.83 1.23 -10.68
N PHE A 122 19.64 2.51 -10.41
CA PHE A 122 18.36 3.07 -9.93
C PHE A 122 17.23 2.86 -10.95
N VAL A 123 17.46 3.18 -12.22
CA VAL A 123 16.49 2.95 -13.31
C VAL A 123 16.18 1.45 -13.45
N ALA A 124 17.21 0.60 -13.40
CA ALA A 124 17.04 -0.85 -13.46
C ALA A 124 16.26 -1.41 -12.27
N ASP A 125 16.45 -0.85 -11.06
CA ASP A 125 15.67 -1.24 -9.88
C ASP A 125 14.18 -0.91 -10.07
N ILE A 126 13.85 0.29 -10.55
CA ILE A 126 12.46 0.66 -10.84
C ILE A 126 11.87 -0.26 -11.93
N ALA A 127 12.60 -0.54 -13.00
CA ALA A 127 12.13 -1.44 -14.06
C ALA A 127 11.85 -2.86 -13.55
N LYS A 128 12.66 -3.37 -12.61
CA LYS A 128 12.39 -4.65 -11.92
C LYS A 128 11.09 -4.57 -11.12
N LEU A 129 10.86 -3.48 -10.38
CA LEU A 129 9.61 -3.28 -9.64
C LEU A 129 8.39 -3.17 -10.56
N VAL A 130 8.54 -2.55 -11.73
CA VAL A 130 7.50 -2.54 -12.79
C VAL A 130 7.17 -3.96 -13.22
N GLY A 131 8.17 -4.79 -13.52
CA GLY A 131 7.95 -6.20 -13.89
C GLY A 131 7.24 -7.00 -12.80
N ILE A 132 7.64 -6.83 -11.53
CA ILE A 132 6.97 -7.46 -10.38
C ILE A 132 5.51 -6.97 -10.29
N PHE A 133 5.27 -5.67 -10.45
CA PHE A 133 3.93 -5.09 -10.41
C PHE A 133 3.02 -5.67 -11.50
N LEU A 134 3.45 -5.63 -12.76
CA LEU A 134 2.68 -6.12 -13.90
C LEU A 134 2.33 -7.61 -13.73
N SER A 135 3.28 -8.42 -13.26
CA SER A 135 3.04 -9.84 -12.96
C SER A 135 2.02 -10.04 -11.84
N GLN A 136 2.03 -9.21 -10.80
CA GLN A 136 1.14 -9.36 -9.65
C GLN A 136 -0.26 -8.80 -9.89
N ALA A 137 -0.35 -7.72 -10.67
CA ALA A 137 -1.60 -7.07 -11.06
C ALA A 137 -2.29 -7.73 -12.26
N ALA A 138 -1.59 -8.63 -12.96
CA ALA A 138 -2.04 -9.25 -14.20
C ALA A 138 -2.49 -8.22 -15.25
N CYS A 139 -1.66 -7.18 -15.47
CA CYS A 139 -1.91 -6.13 -16.46
C CYS A 139 -0.66 -5.87 -17.32
N ASP A 140 -0.87 -5.30 -18.51
CA ASP A 140 0.21 -5.03 -19.47
C ASP A 140 0.87 -3.66 -19.27
N LYS A 141 0.16 -2.72 -18.63
CA LYS A 141 0.64 -1.36 -18.39
C LYS A 141 0.48 -0.95 -16.94
N VAL A 142 1.45 -0.18 -16.47
CA VAL A 142 1.47 0.41 -15.13
C VAL A 142 1.35 1.92 -15.23
N GLN A 143 0.66 2.55 -14.27
CA GLN A 143 0.80 3.97 -13.99
C GLN A 143 1.96 4.12 -13.01
N LEU A 144 3.10 4.53 -13.54
CA LEU A 144 4.29 4.81 -12.78
C LEU A 144 4.30 6.27 -12.37
N ARG A 145 4.52 6.53 -11.08
CA ARG A 145 4.71 7.87 -10.55
C ARG A 145 5.98 7.92 -9.71
N LEU A 146 6.87 8.85 -10.05
CA LEU A 146 7.94 9.31 -9.18
C LEU A 146 7.58 10.71 -8.71
N ASP A 147 7.47 10.90 -7.40
CA ASP A 147 7.24 12.21 -6.80
C ASP A 147 8.44 12.59 -5.91
N VAL A 148 8.87 13.85 -6.03
CA VAL A 148 9.83 14.49 -5.12
C VAL A 148 9.05 15.38 -4.17
N ILE A 149 8.92 14.93 -2.93
CA ILE A 149 8.17 15.63 -1.88
C ILE A 149 9.17 16.39 -1.00
N THR A 150 9.06 17.71 -0.99
CA THR A 150 9.86 18.61 -0.14
C THR A 150 9.03 19.27 0.96
N ASP A 151 7.72 19.05 0.97
CA ASP A 151 6.74 19.66 1.86
C ASP A 151 5.56 18.71 2.19
N ASN A 152 4.44 19.26 2.65
CA ASN A 152 3.30 18.57 3.27
C ASN A 152 2.36 17.81 2.30
N ALA A 153 2.89 16.97 1.41
CA ALA A 153 2.04 16.08 0.61
C ALA A 153 1.54 14.87 1.44
N CYS A 154 0.25 14.54 1.34
CA CYS A 154 -0.38 13.33 1.89
C CYS A 154 -0.22 13.11 3.42
N LYS A 155 -0.36 14.19 4.21
CA LYS A 155 -0.28 14.17 5.68
C LYS A 155 -1.47 13.51 6.40
N LYS A 156 -2.62 13.40 5.72
CA LYS A 156 -3.81 12.79 6.30
C LYS A 156 -3.73 11.27 6.19
N TRP A 157 -4.15 10.59 7.25
CA TRP A 157 -4.42 9.17 7.21
C TRP A 157 -5.51 8.89 6.18
N HIS A 158 -5.24 7.99 5.23
CA HIS A 158 -6.18 7.65 4.17
C HIS A 158 -6.03 6.18 3.76
N ARG A 159 -6.98 5.72 2.96
CA ARG A 159 -6.89 4.48 2.20
C ARG A 159 -7.00 4.86 0.74
N ASP A 160 -6.22 4.21 -0.10
CA ASP A 160 -6.37 4.40 -1.54
C ASP A 160 -7.60 3.67 -2.04
N CYS A 161 -8.23 4.23 -3.07
CA CYS A 161 -9.32 3.58 -3.79
C CYS A 161 -8.89 3.02 -5.14
N THR A 162 -7.63 2.58 -5.21
CA THR A 162 -7.12 1.73 -6.29
C THR A 162 -7.32 0.26 -5.91
N PRO A 163 -7.35 -0.68 -6.88
CA PRO A 163 -7.36 -2.10 -6.57
C PRO A 163 -6.09 -2.53 -5.84
N LEU A 164 -4.94 -2.23 -6.45
CA LEU A 164 -3.62 -2.61 -5.97
C LEU A 164 -2.64 -1.47 -6.22
N ARG A 165 -1.82 -1.16 -5.21
CA ARG A 165 -0.74 -0.17 -5.30
C ARG A 165 0.56 -0.76 -4.79
N MET A 166 1.66 -0.51 -5.48
CA MET A 166 3.01 -0.70 -4.93
C MET A 166 3.62 0.66 -4.55
N VAL A 167 4.28 0.73 -3.40
CA VAL A 167 5.02 1.91 -2.95
C VAL A 167 6.45 1.54 -2.56
N CYS A 168 7.41 2.36 -2.97
CA CYS A 168 8.80 2.28 -2.53
C CYS A 168 9.34 3.69 -2.29
N THR A 169 9.91 3.97 -1.12
CA THR A 169 10.56 5.27 -0.85
C THR A 169 12.07 5.13 -1.04
N TYR A 170 12.63 5.73 -2.09
CA TYR A 170 14.06 5.65 -2.41
C TYR A 170 14.93 6.59 -1.59
N ARG A 171 14.39 7.77 -1.23
CA ARG A 171 15.06 8.79 -0.41
C ARG A 171 14.09 9.32 0.64
N GLY A 172 14.56 9.52 1.87
CA GLY A 172 13.74 10.02 2.98
C GLY A 172 12.96 8.93 3.72
N PRO A 173 12.14 9.30 4.72
CA PRO A 173 11.45 8.34 5.60
C PRO A 173 10.37 7.54 4.83
N GLY A 174 10.16 6.25 5.12
CA GLY A 174 9.19 5.45 4.36
C GLY A 174 7.73 5.73 4.71
N THR A 175 6.81 5.18 3.91
CA THR A 175 5.36 5.31 4.15
C THR A 175 4.97 4.72 5.50
N MET A 176 4.07 5.39 6.20
CA MET A 176 3.53 4.92 7.48
C MET A 176 2.21 4.19 7.24
N TRP A 177 1.96 3.10 7.97
CA TRP A 177 0.72 2.34 7.91
C TRP A 177 0.27 1.93 9.31
N VAL A 178 -1.02 1.60 9.46
CA VAL A 178 -1.57 1.10 10.74
C VAL A 178 -2.25 -0.26 10.54
N PRO A 179 -2.26 -1.11 11.58
CA PRO A 179 -3.05 -2.34 11.61
C PRO A 179 -4.55 -2.12 11.29
N SER A 180 -5.20 -3.15 10.77
CA SER A 180 -6.59 -3.07 10.28
C SER A 180 -7.60 -2.84 11.42
N ASP A 181 -7.36 -3.39 12.60
CA ASP A 181 -8.15 -3.18 13.82
C ASP A 181 -8.10 -1.73 14.34
N LEU A 182 -6.99 -1.02 14.07
CA LEU A 182 -6.80 0.38 14.46
C LEU A 182 -7.17 1.38 13.36
N SER A 183 -7.64 0.89 12.20
CA SER A 183 -7.86 1.71 11.01
C SER A 183 -8.98 2.74 11.18
N ARG A 184 -10.12 2.37 11.80
CA ARG A 184 -11.26 3.30 12.00
C ARG A 184 -10.88 4.46 12.92
N GLN A 185 -10.32 4.13 14.09
CA GLN A 185 -9.85 5.13 15.05
C GLN A 185 -8.78 6.05 14.44
N THR A 186 -7.89 5.52 13.60
CA THR A 186 -6.82 6.31 12.98
C THR A 186 -7.37 7.31 11.95
N LEU A 187 -8.39 6.94 11.17
CA LEU A 187 -9.00 7.86 10.18
C LEU A 187 -9.66 9.09 10.83
N GLU A 188 -10.10 8.99 12.08
CA GLU A 188 -10.67 10.11 12.84
C GLU A 188 -9.60 11.08 13.37
N LYS A 189 -8.33 10.69 13.38
CA LYS A 189 -7.20 11.45 13.95
C LYS A 189 -6.57 12.46 13.00
N SER A 190 -7.22 12.75 11.86
CA SER A 190 -6.77 13.72 10.85
C SER A 190 -5.28 13.57 10.47
N GLU A 191 -4.40 14.43 10.99
CA GLU A 191 -2.97 14.50 10.70
C GLU A 191 -2.11 14.18 11.93
N ASP A 192 -2.73 13.82 13.05
CA ASP A 192 -2.04 13.51 14.29
C ASP A 192 -1.16 12.27 14.09
N GLU A 193 0.02 12.30 14.70
CA GLU A 193 0.83 11.11 14.85
C GLU A 193 0.14 10.15 15.82
N VAL A 194 0.17 8.86 15.49
CA VAL A 194 -0.40 7.81 16.32
C VAL A 194 0.69 6.84 16.73
N PRO A 195 0.78 6.43 18.01
CA PRO A 195 1.89 5.62 18.51
C PRO A 195 1.92 4.19 17.98
N TRP A 196 0.81 3.73 17.39
CA TRP A 196 0.69 2.39 16.80
C TRP A 196 1.01 2.34 15.30
N ALA A 197 1.41 3.46 14.71
CA ALA A 197 1.84 3.48 13.31
C ALA A 197 3.19 2.78 13.13
N SER A 198 3.27 1.94 12.10
CA SER A 198 4.53 1.36 11.64
C SER A 198 5.07 2.18 10.46
N THR A 199 6.37 2.45 10.46
CA THR A 199 7.04 3.19 9.37
C THR A 199 7.91 2.23 8.58
N MET A 200 7.69 2.17 7.26
CA MET A 200 8.58 1.43 6.35
C MET A 200 9.99 2.05 6.33
N LYS A 201 11.03 1.23 6.15
CA LYS A 201 12.39 1.75 5.94
C LYS A 201 12.53 2.29 4.53
N THR A 202 13.46 3.22 4.34
CA THR A 202 13.86 3.67 2.99
C THR A 202 14.34 2.46 2.18
N GLY A 203 13.78 2.28 0.99
CA GLY A 203 14.04 1.14 0.11
C GLY A 203 13.16 -0.07 0.36
N ASP A 204 12.32 -0.12 1.41
CA ASP A 204 11.31 -1.17 1.51
C ASP A 204 10.28 -1.02 0.37
N VAL A 205 9.82 -2.15 -0.15
CA VAL A 205 8.80 -2.22 -1.21
C VAL A 205 7.55 -2.85 -0.63
N ALA A 206 6.40 -2.21 -0.80
CA ALA A 206 5.15 -2.74 -0.26
C ALA A 206 4.03 -2.75 -1.30
N PHE A 207 3.21 -3.80 -1.29
CA PHE A 207 1.91 -3.80 -1.94
C PHE A 207 0.80 -3.51 -0.95
N PHE A 208 -0.13 -2.64 -1.35
CA PHE A 208 -1.33 -2.27 -0.61
C PHE A 208 -2.55 -2.69 -1.43
N LYS A 209 -3.44 -3.50 -0.83
CA LYS A 209 -4.81 -3.59 -1.32
C LYS A 209 -5.53 -2.31 -0.92
N GLY A 210 -6.07 -1.61 -1.92
CA GLY A 210 -6.92 -0.44 -1.69
C GLY A 210 -8.39 -0.82 -1.62
N CYS A 211 -9.25 0.17 -1.41
CA CYS A 211 -10.71 0.03 -1.29
C CYS A 211 -11.35 -0.60 -2.55
N GLY A 212 -10.67 -0.52 -3.71
CA GLY A 212 -11.13 -1.07 -4.99
C GLY A 212 -10.70 -2.51 -5.27
N TRP A 213 -10.10 -3.23 -4.32
CA TRP A 213 -9.70 -4.62 -4.53
C TRP A 213 -10.93 -5.52 -4.75
N PRO A 214 -10.92 -6.45 -5.74
CA PRO A 214 -12.08 -7.31 -6.02
C PRO A 214 -12.53 -8.11 -4.79
N GLY A 215 -13.83 -8.09 -4.51
CA GLY A 215 -14.42 -8.79 -3.37
C GLY A 215 -14.16 -8.13 -2.00
N GLN A 216 -13.48 -6.98 -1.96
CA GLN A 216 -13.27 -6.25 -0.72
C GLN A 216 -14.43 -5.29 -0.44
N ALA A 217 -14.81 -5.15 0.83
CA ALA A 217 -15.74 -4.11 1.26
C ALA A 217 -15.12 -2.71 1.05
N HIS A 218 -15.97 -1.70 0.90
CA HIS A 218 -15.52 -0.30 0.76
C HIS A 218 -14.74 0.19 2.00
N GLU A 219 -15.03 -0.37 3.18
CA GLU A 219 -14.26 -0.16 4.42
C GLU A 219 -12.97 -0.98 4.49
N GLY A 220 -12.58 -1.68 3.44
CA GLY A 220 -11.30 -2.37 3.37
C GLY A 220 -10.16 -1.44 2.95
N GLY A 221 -8.95 -2.00 3.02
CA GLY A 221 -7.74 -1.35 2.56
C GLY A 221 -6.91 -0.78 3.70
N VAL A 222 -5.61 -0.77 3.48
CA VAL A 222 -4.63 -0.39 4.50
C VAL A 222 -4.66 1.11 4.71
N VAL A 223 -4.90 1.55 5.96
CA VAL A 223 -4.76 2.95 6.33
C VAL A 223 -3.29 3.31 6.40
N HIS A 224 -2.90 4.32 5.63
CA HIS A 224 -1.52 4.76 5.51
C HIS A 224 -1.41 6.27 5.26
N ARG A 225 -0.19 6.80 5.38
CA ARG A 225 0.14 8.21 5.09
C ARG A 225 1.62 8.38 4.78
N SER A 226 1.97 9.57 4.28
CA SER A 226 3.37 10.01 4.29
C SER A 226 3.75 10.57 5.67
N PRO A 227 4.98 10.30 6.17
CA PRO A 227 5.52 10.98 7.35
C PRO A 227 5.57 12.49 7.14
N SER A 228 5.42 13.26 8.23
CA SER A 228 5.68 14.69 8.18
C SER A 228 7.17 14.96 8.06
N ILE A 229 7.58 15.75 7.06
CA ILE A 229 8.97 16.18 6.84
C ILE A 229 9.14 17.70 6.86
N THR A 230 8.07 18.42 7.20
CA THR A 230 8.06 19.89 7.18
C THR A 230 9.06 20.46 8.17
N GLY A 231 9.82 21.45 7.71
CA GLY A 231 10.84 22.12 8.53
C GLY A 231 12.12 21.30 8.74
N GLN A 232 12.22 20.09 8.19
CA GLN A 232 13.40 19.23 8.36
C GLN A 232 14.46 19.44 7.27
N GLY A 233 14.15 20.18 6.20
CA GLY A 233 15.09 20.42 5.10
C GLY A 233 15.45 19.17 4.29
N ILE A 234 14.64 18.10 4.39
CA ILE A 234 14.85 16.85 3.66
C ILE A 234 13.90 16.75 2.46
N ALA A 235 14.31 15.99 1.44
CA ALA A 235 13.48 15.65 0.30
C ALA A 235 13.22 14.15 0.28
N ARG A 236 12.00 13.78 -0.13
CA ARG A 236 11.52 12.41 -0.18
C ARG A 236 11.26 12.01 -1.63
N LEU A 237 11.94 10.98 -2.10
CA LEU A 237 11.71 10.43 -3.45
C LEU A 237 10.91 9.14 -3.30
N VAL A 238 9.69 9.13 -3.81
CA VAL A 238 8.78 8.01 -3.70
C VAL A 238 8.35 7.52 -5.08
N LEU A 239 8.43 6.21 -5.27
CA LEU A 239 7.83 5.49 -6.38
C LEU A 239 6.45 4.98 -5.96
N VAL A 240 5.47 5.21 -6.81
CA VAL A 240 4.14 4.61 -6.73
C VAL A 240 3.83 3.95 -8.06
N LEU A 241 3.39 2.69 -8.01
CA LEU A 241 2.89 1.95 -9.16
C LEU A 241 1.44 1.57 -8.91
N ASP A 242 0.56 1.92 -9.84
CA ASP A 242 -0.84 1.49 -9.86
C ASP A 242 -1.15 0.79 -11.18
N ALA A 243 -2.18 -0.06 -11.21
CA ALA A 243 -2.64 -0.64 -12.46
C ALA A 243 -3.16 0.48 -13.38
N ALA A 244 -2.74 0.48 -14.64
CA ALA A 244 -3.33 1.38 -15.62
C ALA A 244 -4.81 1.04 -15.79
N ARG A 245 -5.68 2.03 -15.58
CA ARG A 245 -7.09 1.88 -15.94
C ARG A 245 -7.12 1.68 -17.46
N GLU A 246 -7.66 0.56 -17.91
CA GLU A 246 -8.04 0.43 -19.30
C GLU A 246 -9.03 1.54 -19.61
N SER A 247 -8.73 2.36 -20.62
CA SER A 247 -9.74 3.24 -21.19
C SER A 247 -10.83 2.32 -21.74
N MET A 248 -12.00 2.35 -21.10
CA MET A 248 -13.23 1.83 -21.69
C MET A 248 -13.49 2.60 -22.98
N THR A 249 -12.89 2.13 -24.07
CA THR A 249 -13.39 2.43 -25.40
C THR A 249 -14.74 1.73 -25.46
N ARG A 250 -15.81 2.49 -25.22
CA ARG A 250 -17.15 2.07 -25.61
C ARG A 250 -17.06 1.80 -27.11
N SER A 251 -16.99 0.53 -27.47
CA SER A 251 -17.34 0.09 -28.81
C SER A 251 -18.83 0.44 -28.95
N THR A 252 -19.12 1.59 -29.53
CA THR A 252 -20.45 1.88 -30.06
C THR A 252 -20.68 0.86 -31.16
N SER A 253 -21.60 -0.05 -30.88
CA SER A 253 -22.21 -0.97 -31.82
C SER A 253 -22.79 -0.22 -33.02
#